data_AF-A0A959XA66-F1
#
_entry.id   AF-A0A959XA66-F1
#
_cell.length_a   1.000
_cell.length_b   1.000
_cell.length_c   1.000
_cell.angle_alpha   90.00
_cell.angle_beta   90.00
_cell.angle_gamma   90.00
#
_symmetry.space_group_name_H-M   'P 1'
#
loop_
_entity.id
_entity.type
_entity.pdbx_description
1 polymer ?
#
loop_
_entity_poly.entity_id
_entity_poly.type
_entity_poly.pdbx_seq_one_letter_code
_entity_poly.pdbx_strand_id
1 'polypeptide(L)'
;MPRPHPRPWPPCARRSRRVADTVRLGIDWGKARIGVAAANAGTSFAYPVGTVQAGPDELRGLAAIVAEYEPGAIYVGLPLTLSGERALAAEYVLARAAALAEAVAPVGVRLVDERMSTVSASRSLGSAGRRAKQQRQVIDQAAAVEILQRALDVEERSGALAGDPAPREEL
;
A
#
# COMPACT_ATOMS: atom_id res chain seq x y z
N MET A 1 -14.39 -35.45 51.61
CA MET A 1 -14.83 -34.43 50.63
C MET A 1 -13.75 -34.29 49.56
N PRO A 2 -13.92 -34.77 48.33
CA PRO A 2 -12.95 -34.54 47.26
C PRO A 2 -13.04 -33.08 46.77
N ARG A 3 -11.88 -32.46 46.52
CA ARG A 3 -11.79 -31.09 46.01
C ARG A 3 -12.20 -31.05 44.52
N PRO A 4 -12.99 -30.06 44.06
CA PRO A 4 -13.31 -29.93 42.65
C PRO A 4 -12.06 -29.56 41.85
N HIS A 5 -11.84 -30.28 40.75
CA HIS A 5 -10.75 -30.03 39.81
C HIS A 5 -11.09 -28.79 38.96
N PRO A 6 -10.11 -27.93 38.62
CA PRO A 6 -10.37 -26.80 37.73
C PRO A 6 -10.77 -27.29 36.34
N ARG A 7 -11.82 -26.71 35.78
CA ARG A 7 -12.28 -27.01 34.41
C ARG A 7 -11.18 -26.65 33.40
N PRO A 8 -10.97 -27.45 32.34
CA PRO A 8 -10.05 -27.10 31.27
C PRO A 8 -10.52 -25.81 30.59
N TRP A 9 -9.56 -24.93 30.27
CA TRP A 9 -9.83 -23.72 29.51
C TRP A 9 -10.37 -24.10 28.13
N PRO A 10 -11.41 -23.42 27.61
CA PRO A 10 -11.84 -23.64 26.24
C PRO A 10 -10.67 -23.35 25.28
N PRO A 11 -10.56 -24.06 24.15
CA PRO A 11 -9.57 -23.76 23.14
C PRO A 11 -9.71 -22.28 22.77
N CYS A 12 -8.59 -21.55 22.84
CA CYS A 12 -8.52 -20.14 22.49
C CYS A 12 -9.19 -19.94 21.14
N ALA A 13 -10.39 -19.35 21.12
CA ALA A 13 -11.09 -19.05 19.89
C ALA A 13 -10.12 -18.24 19.03
N ARG A 14 -9.78 -18.75 17.82
CA ARG A 14 -9.00 -17.99 16.84
C ARG A 14 -9.74 -16.68 16.63
N ARG A 15 -9.27 -15.62 17.30
CA ARG A 15 -9.73 -14.26 17.01
C ARG A 15 -9.43 -14.08 15.53
N SER A 16 -10.47 -13.81 14.73
CA SER A 16 -10.29 -13.32 13.37
C SER A 16 -9.30 -12.17 13.46
N ARG A 17 -8.09 -12.33 12.90
CA ARG A 17 -7.09 -11.24 12.90
C ARG A 17 -7.76 -10.03 12.28
N ARG A 18 -7.70 -8.88 12.96
CA ARG A 18 -8.08 -7.63 12.32
C ARG A 18 -7.04 -7.36 11.25
N VAL A 19 -7.42 -6.70 10.15
CA VAL A 19 -6.42 -6.30 9.14
C VAL A 19 -5.36 -5.37 9.77
N ALA A 20 -5.71 -4.62 10.84
CA ALA A 20 -4.81 -4.02 11.85
C ALA A 20 -3.56 -4.86 12.20
N ASP A 21 -3.69 -6.18 12.23
CA ASP A 21 -2.70 -7.12 12.73
C ASP A 21 -1.92 -7.83 11.59
N THR A 22 -1.94 -7.29 10.38
CA THR A 22 -1.21 -7.80 9.21
C THR A 22 -0.26 -6.76 8.62
N VAL A 23 0.70 -7.19 7.82
CA VAL A 23 1.54 -6.27 7.03
C VAL A 23 0.66 -5.55 6.00
N ARG A 24 1.00 -4.30 5.68
CA ARG A 24 0.45 -3.57 4.51
C ARG A 24 1.56 -3.24 3.55
N LEU A 25 1.23 -3.20 2.27
CA LEU A 25 2.10 -2.65 1.24
C LEU A 25 1.48 -1.42 0.59
N GLY A 26 2.32 -0.46 0.22
CA GLY A 26 1.98 0.69 -0.60
C GLY A 26 2.75 0.65 -1.92
N ILE A 27 2.09 1.01 -3.02
CA ILE A 27 2.63 0.98 -4.37
C ILE A 27 2.36 2.32 -5.07
N ASP A 28 3.43 2.91 -5.61
CA ASP A 28 3.38 4.07 -6.51
C ASP A 28 3.80 3.66 -7.93
N TRP A 29 2.91 3.78 -8.91
CA TRP A 29 3.15 3.29 -10.26
C TRP A 29 3.67 4.38 -11.21
N GLY A 30 4.98 4.56 -11.23
CA GLY A 30 5.65 5.41 -12.20
C GLY A 30 5.81 4.76 -13.58
N LYS A 31 6.09 5.59 -14.59
CA LYS A 31 6.36 5.12 -15.97
C LYS A 31 7.65 4.34 -16.15
N ALA A 32 8.64 4.59 -15.30
CA ALA A 32 9.96 3.95 -15.36
C ALA A 32 10.20 2.99 -14.19
N ARG A 33 9.63 3.29 -13.04
CA ARG A 33 9.88 2.58 -11.77
C ARG A 33 8.60 2.56 -10.96
N ILE A 34 8.47 1.55 -10.13
CA ILE A 34 7.35 1.34 -9.23
C ILE A 34 7.91 1.39 -7.81
N GLY A 35 7.52 2.39 -7.03
CA GLY A 35 7.91 2.51 -5.64
C GLY A 35 7.12 1.52 -4.79
N VAL A 36 7.79 0.89 -3.81
CA VAL A 36 7.14 -0.02 -2.86
C VAL A 36 7.49 0.38 -1.43
N ALA A 37 6.47 0.46 -0.58
CA ALA A 37 6.58 0.71 0.85
C ALA A 37 5.85 -0.40 1.63
N ALA A 38 6.22 -0.56 2.90
CA ALA A 38 5.59 -1.51 3.81
C ALA A 38 5.29 -0.88 5.17
N ALA A 39 4.35 -1.49 5.90
CA ALA A 39 4.10 -1.23 7.30
C ALA A 39 3.89 -2.56 8.03
N ASN A 40 4.56 -2.71 9.17
CA ASN A 40 4.50 -3.95 9.95
C ASN A 40 3.13 -4.12 10.62
N ALA A 41 2.76 -5.37 10.90
CA ALA A 41 1.55 -5.69 11.66
C ALA A 41 1.49 -4.92 12.99
N GLY A 42 0.34 -4.29 13.27
CA GLY A 42 0.12 -3.51 14.49
C GLY A 42 0.84 -2.16 14.53
N THR A 43 1.48 -1.72 13.44
CA THR A 43 2.13 -0.41 13.35
C THR A 43 1.37 0.53 12.42
N SER A 44 1.47 1.84 12.67
CA SER A 44 0.88 2.90 11.85
C SER A 44 1.92 3.65 11.01
N PHE A 45 3.16 3.15 10.92
CA PHE A 45 4.25 3.84 10.21
C PHE A 45 4.68 3.07 8.96
N ALA A 46 4.69 3.77 7.83
CA ALA A 46 5.20 3.27 6.57
C ALA A 46 6.72 3.47 6.43
N TYR A 47 7.41 2.53 5.78
CA TYR A 47 8.82 2.63 5.44
C TYR A 47 9.09 2.15 4.00
N PRO A 48 10.13 2.66 3.33
CA PRO A 48 10.44 2.24 1.96
C PRO A 48 11.00 0.82 1.94
N VAL A 49 10.53 -0.01 0.99
CA VAL A 49 11.03 -1.36 0.73
C VAL A 49 12.02 -1.33 -0.42
N GLY A 50 11.64 -0.70 -1.53
CA GLY A 50 12.45 -0.71 -2.74
C GLY A 50 11.71 -0.18 -3.95
N THR A 51 12.24 -0.51 -5.13
CA THR A 51 11.61 -0.17 -6.40
C THR A 51 11.66 -1.35 -7.37
N VAL A 52 10.57 -1.60 -8.07
CA VAL A 52 10.51 -2.53 -9.21
C VAL A 52 10.65 -1.72 -10.51
N GLN A 53 11.28 -2.29 -11.55
CA GLN A 53 11.32 -1.64 -12.86
C GLN A 53 9.94 -1.77 -13.53
N ALA A 54 9.43 -0.66 -14.07
CA ALA A 54 8.20 -0.72 -14.87
C ALA A 54 8.49 -1.39 -16.22
N GLY A 55 7.58 -2.24 -16.69
CA GLY A 55 7.77 -3.00 -17.92
C GLY A 55 7.20 -4.43 -17.85
N PRO A 56 7.62 -5.32 -18.77
CA PRO A 56 7.00 -6.64 -18.94
C PRO A 56 7.02 -7.53 -17.69
N ASP A 57 8.06 -7.40 -16.86
CA ASP A 57 8.24 -8.22 -15.65
C ASP A 57 7.76 -7.52 -14.36
N GLU A 58 7.08 -6.39 -14.47
CA GLU A 58 6.70 -5.58 -13.29
C GLU A 58 5.81 -6.36 -12.31
N LEU A 59 4.83 -7.10 -12.83
CA LEU A 59 3.92 -7.92 -12.01
C LEU A 59 4.66 -9.07 -11.31
N ARG A 60 5.64 -9.68 -11.98
CA ARG A 60 6.47 -10.73 -11.37
C ARG A 60 7.28 -10.17 -10.20
N GLY A 61 7.88 -8.99 -10.38
CA GLY A 61 8.65 -8.33 -9.33
C GLY A 61 7.79 -7.97 -8.13
N LEU A 62 6.58 -7.44 -8.36
CA LEU A 62 5.64 -7.11 -7.30
C LEU A 62 5.11 -8.36 -6.58
N ALA A 63 4.74 -9.41 -7.33
CA ALA A 63 4.28 -10.66 -6.75
C ALA A 63 5.33 -11.31 -5.85
N ALA A 64 6.62 -11.20 -6.18
CA ALA A 64 7.71 -11.66 -5.32
C ALA A 64 7.75 -10.90 -3.98
N ILE A 65 7.60 -9.57 -4.00
CA ILE A 65 7.53 -8.77 -2.77
C ILE A 65 6.28 -9.14 -1.96
N VAL A 66 5.13 -9.34 -2.61
CA VAL A 66 3.90 -9.75 -1.93
C VAL A 66 4.06 -11.12 -1.28
N ALA A 67 4.72 -12.07 -1.94
CA ALA A 67 5.02 -13.38 -1.38
C ALA A 67 6.00 -13.31 -0.19
N GLU A 68 6.96 -12.37 -0.22
CA GLU A 68 7.91 -12.16 0.88
C GLU A 68 7.25 -11.54 2.13
N TYR A 69 6.38 -10.55 1.93
CA TYR A 69 5.81 -9.74 3.02
C TYR A 69 4.45 -10.24 3.51
N GLU A 70 3.77 -11.11 2.74
CA GLU A 70 2.44 -11.67 3.04
C GLU A 70 1.43 -10.62 3.57
N PRO A 71 1.22 -9.50 2.86
CA PRO A 71 0.36 -8.43 3.34
C PRO A 71 -1.11 -8.84 3.41
N GLY A 72 -1.84 -8.28 4.38
CA GLY A 72 -3.29 -8.41 4.44
C GLY A 72 -4.02 -7.44 3.50
N ALA A 73 -3.36 -6.36 3.08
CA ALA A 73 -3.87 -5.40 2.11
C ALA A 73 -2.74 -4.69 1.35
N ILE A 74 -3.00 -4.35 0.09
CA ILE A 74 -2.12 -3.59 -0.79
C ILE A 74 -2.83 -2.29 -1.19
N TYR A 75 -2.13 -1.17 -1.06
CA TYR A 75 -2.62 0.16 -1.42
C TYR A 75 -1.87 0.70 -2.64
N VAL A 76 -2.60 1.08 -3.68
CA VAL A 76 -2.06 1.66 -4.91
C VAL A 76 -2.52 3.11 -5.01
N GLY A 77 -1.58 4.04 -5.20
CA GLY A 77 -1.90 5.44 -5.40
C GLY A 77 -2.63 5.68 -6.71
N LEU A 78 -3.74 6.41 -6.69
CA LEU A 78 -4.54 6.76 -7.85
C LEU A 78 -4.43 8.27 -8.12
N PRO A 79 -3.75 8.69 -9.20
CA PRO A 79 -3.62 10.10 -9.54
C PRO A 79 -4.95 10.65 -10.03
N LEU A 80 -5.61 11.44 -9.20
CA LEU A 80 -6.81 12.18 -9.54
C LEU A 80 -6.49 13.66 -9.70
N THR A 81 -7.22 14.33 -10.58
CA THR A 81 -7.16 15.80 -10.72
C THR A 81 -7.70 16.47 -9.45
N LEU A 82 -7.38 17.75 -9.25
CA LEU A 82 -7.88 18.54 -8.10
C LEU A 82 -9.42 18.61 -8.05
N SER A 83 -10.10 18.46 -9.19
CA SER A 83 -11.56 18.38 -9.28
C SER A 83 -12.12 16.99 -8.93
N GLY A 84 -11.30 15.97 -8.70
CA GLY A 84 -11.76 14.59 -8.47
C GLY A 84 -11.92 13.74 -9.71
N GLU A 85 -11.69 14.31 -10.89
CA GLU A 85 -11.77 13.55 -12.14
C GLU A 85 -10.50 12.75 -12.36
N ARG A 86 -10.63 11.60 -13.02
CA ARG A 86 -9.51 10.74 -13.40
C ARG A 86 -8.54 11.51 -14.30
N ALA A 87 -7.28 11.59 -13.90
CA ALA A 87 -6.24 12.12 -14.78
C ALA A 87 -5.99 11.14 -15.94
N LEU A 88 -5.36 11.59 -17.04
CA LEU A 88 -4.92 10.70 -18.12
C LEU A 88 -4.03 9.53 -17.63
N ALA A 89 -3.34 9.71 -16.49
CA ALA A 89 -2.54 8.67 -15.84
C ALA A 89 -3.37 7.67 -15.00
N ALA A 90 -4.62 7.97 -14.68
CA ALA A 90 -5.44 7.12 -13.82
C ALA A 90 -5.82 5.80 -14.51
N GLU A 91 -6.21 5.82 -15.78
CA GLU A 91 -6.54 4.59 -16.53
C GLU A 91 -5.36 3.62 -16.59
N TYR A 92 -4.15 4.16 -16.74
CA TYR A 92 -2.91 3.39 -16.73
C TYR A 92 -2.64 2.71 -15.37
N VAL A 93 -2.93 3.39 -14.27
CA VAL A 93 -2.82 2.82 -12.92
C VAL A 93 -3.92 1.79 -12.67
N LEU A 94 -5.16 2.09 -13.08
CA LEU A 94 -6.32 1.22 -12.88
C LEU A 94 -6.13 -0.14 -13.54
N ALA A 95 -5.73 -0.18 -14.81
CA ALA A 95 -5.48 -1.43 -15.54
C ALA A 95 -4.44 -2.30 -14.83
N ARG A 96 -3.41 -1.68 -14.24
CA ARG A 96 -2.35 -2.41 -13.53
C ARG A 96 -2.70 -2.82 -12.13
N ALA A 97 -3.49 -2.01 -11.43
CA ALA A 97 -4.04 -2.38 -10.14
C ALA A 97 -4.96 -3.61 -10.29
N ALA A 98 -5.74 -3.68 -11.38
CA ALA A 98 -6.53 -4.85 -11.73
C ALA A 98 -5.64 -6.09 -12.00
N ALA A 99 -4.66 -5.96 -12.91
CA ALA A 99 -3.74 -7.05 -13.22
C ALA A 99 -2.93 -7.53 -12.00
N LEU A 100 -2.53 -6.60 -11.11
CA LEU A 100 -1.88 -6.94 -9.85
C LEU A 100 -2.83 -7.70 -8.92
N ALA A 101 -4.08 -7.26 -8.79
CA ALA A 101 -5.08 -7.90 -7.93
C ALA A 101 -5.32 -9.36 -8.34
N GLU A 102 -5.31 -9.66 -9.63
CA GLU A 102 -5.38 -11.04 -10.14
C GLU A 102 -4.11 -11.84 -9.80
N ALA A 103 -2.94 -11.26 -10.04
CA ALA A 103 -1.66 -11.93 -9.83
C ALA A 103 -1.38 -12.27 -8.36
N VAL A 104 -1.98 -11.54 -7.42
CA VAL A 104 -1.71 -11.67 -5.97
C VAL A 104 -2.91 -12.13 -5.15
N ALA A 105 -3.98 -12.57 -5.84
CA ALA A 105 -5.13 -13.14 -5.17
C ALA A 105 -4.71 -14.26 -4.19
N PRO A 106 -5.28 -14.32 -2.97
CA PRO A 106 -6.47 -13.60 -2.51
C PRO A 106 -6.21 -12.24 -1.84
N VAL A 107 -4.99 -11.71 -1.88
CA VAL A 107 -4.66 -10.42 -1.23
C VAL A 107 -5.45 -9.28 -1.89
N GLY A 108 -6.11 -8.46 -1.07
CA GLY A 108 -6.91 -7.34 -1.55
C GLY A 108 -6.04 -6.16 -1.99
N VAL A 109 -6.24 -5.69 -3.22
CA VAL A 109 -5.67 -4.44 -3.75
C VAL A 109 -6.71 -3.34 -3.68
N ARG A 110 -6.33 -2.17 -3.17
CA ARG A 110 -7.21 -1.01 -2.98
C ARG A 110 -6.55 0.26 -3.52
N LEU A 111 -7.36 1.10 -4.16
CA LEU A 111 -6.96 2.35 -4.79
C LEU A 111 -7.13 3.50 -3.79
N VAL A 112 -6.04 4.21 -3.52
CA VAL A 112 -6.02 5.34 -2.58
C VAL A 112 -5.89 6.63 -3.36
N ASP A 113 -6.80 7.54 -3.09
CA ASP A 113 -6.86 8.85 -3.71
C ASP A 113 -5.70 9.77 -3.28
N GLU A 114 -5.02 10.36 -4.26
CA GLU A 114 -3.88 11.25 -4.06
C GLU A 114 -4.23 12.75 -3.92
N ARG A 115 -5.52 13.14 -4.02
CA ARG A 115 -5.98 14.56 -4.03
C ARG A 115 -5.55 15.40 -2.84
N MET A 116 -5.24 14.80 -1.70
CA MET A 116 -4.85 15.53 -0.48
C MET A 116 -3.38 15.34 -0.12
N SER A 117 -2.46 15.59 -1.06
CA SER A 117 -1.21 16.22 -0.66
C SER A 117 -1.51 17.71 -0.46
N THR A 118 -1.95 18.07 0.76
CA THR A 118 -2.06 19.47 1.18
C THR A 118 -0.84 20.23 0.70
N VAL A 119 -1.08 21.27 -0.11
CA VAL A 119 -0.32 22.48 -0.50
C VAL A 119 0.93 22.84 0.35
N SER A 120 1.76 21.88 0.75
CA SER A 120 2.83 22.06 1.75
C SER A 120 4.02 21.12 1.56
N ALA A 121 4.04 20.26 0.54
CA ALA A 121 5.24 19.51 0.18
C ALA A 121 6.15 20.22 -0.85
N SER A 122 5.80 21.43 -1.30
CA SER A 122 6.59 22.20 -2.29
C SER A 122 7.40 23.36 -1.71
N ARG A 123 7.72 23.33 -0.42
CA ARG A 123 8.69 24.27 0.19
C ARG A 123 9.64 23.54 1.13
N SER A 124 10.49 22.69 0.58
CA SER A 124 11.80 22.35 1.15
C SER A 124 12.48 21.36 0.24
N LEU A 125 13.24 21.82 -0.75
CA LEU A 125 14.41 21.12 -1.32
C LEU A 125 15.08 22.07 -2.33
N GLY A 126 15.38 23.28 -1.87
CA GLY A 126 16.09 24.30 -2.63
C GLY A 126 17.38 24.71 -1.92
N SER A 127 18.27 23.78 -1.57
CA SER A 127 19.68 24.07 -1.23
C SER A 127 20.43 22.82 -0.75
N ALA A 128 20.72 21.86 -1.63
CA ALA A 128 21.83 20.94 -1.41
C ALA A 128 22.21 20.32 -2.75
N GLY A 129 23.40 20.63 -3.25
CA GLY A 129 23.96 20.10 -4.48
C GLY A 129 24.21 18.59 -4.42
N ARG A 130 23.15 17.79 -4.48
CA ARG A 130 23.19 16.37 -4.81
C ARG A 130 22.74 16.21 -6.26
N ARG A 131 23.48 15.41 -7.03
CA ARG A 131 23.23 15.16 -8.46
C ARG A 131 21.78 14.71 -8.64
N ALA A 132 20.99 15.38 -9.49
CA ALA A 132 19.54 15.19 -9.65
C ALA A 132 19.06 13.72 -9.73
N LYS A 133 19.91 12.81 -10.23
CA LYS A 133 19.68 11.37 -10.27
C LYS A 133 19.54 10.72 -8.87
N GLN A 134 20.36 11.12 -7.90
CA GLN A 134 20.30 10.62 -6.52
C GLN A 134 19.05 11.16 -5.80
N GLN A 135 18.67 12.41 -6.10
CA GLN A 135 17.46 13.01 -5.55
C GLN A 135 16.18 12.31 -6.06
N ARG A 136 16.13 11.95 -7.35
CA ARG A 136 15.05 11.14 -7.93
C ARG A 136 14.96 9.72 -7.36
N GLN A 137 16.04 9.12 -6.87
CA GLN A 137 15.94 7.83 -6.19
C GLN A 137 15.26 7.95 -4.82
N VAL A 138 15.56 9.03 -4.08
CA VAL A 138 14.93 9.31 -2.78
C VAL A 138 13.47 9.75 -2.94
N ILE A 139 13.15 10.57 -3.95
CA ILE A 139 11.78 11.05 -4.21
C ILE A 139 10.85 9.90 -4.62
N ASP A 140 11.28 9.01 -5.52
CA ASP A 140 10.42 7.90 -5.99
C ASP A 140 10.08 6.90 -4.86
N GLN A 141 10.94 6.76 -3.85
CA GLN A 141 10.62 5.96 -2.66
C GLN A 141 9.69 6.69 -1.68
N ALA A 142 9.73 8.02 -1.66
CA ALA A 142 8.89 8.82 -0.77
C ALA A 142 7.40 8.74 -1.15
N ALA A 143 7.07 8.66 -2.45
CA ALA A 143 5.70 8.61 -2.93
C ALA A 143 4.94 7.37 -2.42
N ALA A 144 5.53 6.17 -2.56
CA ALA A 144 4.92 4.93 -2.06
C ALA A 144 4.72 4.95 -0.53
N VAL A 145 5.65 5.55 0.21
CA VAL A 145 5.52 5.75 1.66
C VAL A 145 4.39 6.72 1.98
N GLU A 146 4.26 7.83 1.25
CA GLU A 146 3.17 8.81 1.44
C GLU A 146 1.80 8.16 1.20
N ILE A 147 1.66 7.40 0.11
CA ILE A 147 0.42 6.66 -0.22
C ILE A 147 0.06 5.72 0.92
N LEU A 148 1.02 4.92 1.40
CA LEU A 148 0.77 3.96 2.46
C LEU A 148 0.44 4.65 3.78
N GLN A 149 1.19 5.69 4.15
CA GLN A 149 0.93 6.43 5.38
C GLN A 149 -0.47 7.04 5.38
N ARG A 150 -0.89 7.64 4.27
CA ARG A 150 -2.25 8.17 4.12
C ARG A 150 -3.31 7.08 4.32
N ALA A 151 -3.10 5.90 3.76
CA ALA A 151 -4.01 4.77 3.92
C ALA A 151 -4.10 4.33 5.40
N LEU A 152 -2.97 4.20 6.08
CA LEU A 152 -2.91 3.83 7.50
C LEU A 152 -3.59 4.88 8.38
N ASP A 153 -3.41 6.17 8.12
CA ASP A 153 -4.05 7.24 8.89
C ASP A 153 -5.58 7.21 8.73
N VAL A 154 -6.08 6.79 7.56
CA VAL A 154 -7.52 6.60 7.31
C VAL A 154 -8.02 5.35 8.03
N GLU A 155 -7.27 4.25 7.99
CA GLU A 155 -7.59 3.03 8.73
C GLU A 155 -7.69 3.30 10.23
N GLU A 156 -6.74 4.04 10.80
CA GLU A 156 -6.70 4.37 12.23
C GLU A 156 -7.91 5.21 12.65
N ARG A 157 -8.30 6.18 11.81
CA ARG A 157 -9.45 7.05 12.08
C ARG A 157 -10.81 6.37 11.89
N SER A 158 -10.93 5.49 10.89
CA SER A 158 -12.22 4.90 10.49
C SER A 158 -12.45 3.48 11.02
N GLY A 159 -11.39 2.77 11.39
CA GLY A 159 -11.43 1.34 11.73
C GLY A 159 -11.65 0.41 10.53
N ALA A 160 -11.65 0.93 9.29
CA ALA A 160 -11.89 0.20 8.05
C ALA A 160 -10.76 0.40 7.04
N LEU A 161 -10.63 -0.51 6.06
CA LEU A 161 -9.61 -0.38 5.01
C LEU A 161 -9.82 0.88 4.17
N ALA A 162 -8.73 1.59 3.90
CA ALA A 162 -8.76 2.82 3.10
C ALA A 162 -9.01 2.56 1.61
N GLY A 163 -9.44 3.58 0.89
CA GLY A 163 -9.59 3.52 -0.57
C GLY A 163 -10.68 2.57 -1.05
N ASP A 164 -10.79 2.41 -2.37
CA ASP A 164 -11.77 1.55 -3.02
C ASP A 164 -11.12 0.26 -3.52
N PRO A 165 -11.82 -0.89 -3.53
CA PRO A 165 -11.28 -2.10 -4.16
C PRO A 165 -10.87 -1.84 -5.61
N ALA A 166 -9.71 -2.36 -6.01
CA ALA A 166 -9.32 -2.33 -7.42
C ALA A 166 -10.39 -3.03 -8.27
N PRO A 167 -10.71 -2.51 -9.47
CA PRO A 167 -11.65 -3.16 -10.36
C PRO A 167 -11.13 -4.56 -10.67
N ARG A 168 -12.03 -5.54 -10.62
CA ARG A 168 -11.77 -6.86 -11.20
C ARG A 168 -12.28 -6.79 -12.62
N GLU A 169 -11.46 -7.14 -13.61
CA GLU A 169 -12.02 -7.39 -14.93
C GLU A 169 -12.95 -8.61 -14.78
N GLU A 170 -14.25 -8.39 -14.94
CA GLU A 170 -15.19 -9.49 -15.14
C GLU A 170 -14.88 -10.07 -16.52
N LEU A 171 -14.23 -11.24 -16.53
CA LEU A 171 -13.90 -12.03 -17.72
C LEU A 171 -15.14 -12.29 -18.60
#